data_AF-A0AAU4B7Z6-F1
#
_entry.id   AF-A0AAU4B7Z6-F1
#
_cell.length_a   1.000
_cell.length_b   1.000
_cell.length_c   1.000
_cell.angle_alpha   90.00
_cell.angle_beta   90.00
_cell.angle_gamma   90.00
#
_symmetry.space_group_name_H-M   'P 1'
#
loop_
_entity.id
_entity.type
_entity.pdbx_description
1 polymer ?
#
loop_
_entity_poly.entity_id
_entity_poly.type
_entity_poly.pdbx_seq_one_letter_code
_entity_poly.pdbx_strand_id
1 'polypeptide(L)'
;MISQDGVRVRELVLMDGVRPADVVRVHREALHVLRSSIDAAHIDAYSGDFWPPEVLDSYERALSLAREEVVRGNRSRRSDPGMGIDIDVRDDGQFEVLSDLAPYTINAEGWRDGRLVFSASDSGTALWIEVTQEQEAALLSRLGLLGIPSGVLTVLASGR
;
A
#
# COMPACT_ATOMS: atom_id res chain seq x y z
N MET A 1 -7.61 1.97 -19.15
CA MET A 1 -8.95 1.48 -18.77
C MET A 1 -9.81 2.68 -18.36
N ILE A 2 -11.13 2.56 -18.27
CA ILE A 2 -12.00 3.60 -17.68
C ILE A 2 -12.47 3.06 -16.32
N SER A 3 -12.34 3.84 -15.24
CA SER A 3 -12.88 3.51 -13.92
C SER A 3 -14.41 3.50 -13.95
N GLN A 4 -15.05 2.99 -12.90
CA GLN A 4 -16.51 3.01 -12.83
C GLN A 4 -17.09 4.44 -12.87
N ASP A 5 -16.30 5.44 -12.47
CA ASP A 5 -16.65 6.86 -12.49
C ASP A 5 -16.41 7.54 -13.84
N GLY A 6 -16.04 6.79 -14.88
CA GLY A 6 -15.76 7.35 -16.20
C GLY A 6 -14.36 7.96 -16.35
N VAL A 7 -13.50 7.86 -15.33
CA VAL A 7 -12.13 8.43 -15.35
C VAL A 7 -11.16 7.46 -15.99
N ARG A 8 -10.27 7.94 -16.86
CA ARG A 8 -9.25 7.09 -17.46
C ARG A 8 -8.21 6.70 -16.41
N VAL A 9 -8.00 5.40 -16.22
CA VAL A 9 -7.00 4.84 -15.30
C VAL A 9 -5.94 4.01 -16.04
N ARG A 10 -4.78 3.90 -15.39
CA ARG A 10 -3.66 3.04 -15.77
C ARG A 10 -3.26 2.17 -14.59
N GLU A 11 -2.80 0.97 -14.91
CA GLU A 11 -2.22 0.04 -13.95
C GLU A 11 -0.70 0.12 -14.07
N LEU A 12 -0.03 0.38 -12.96
CA LEU A 12 1.42 0.45 -12.88
C LEU A 12 1.93 -0.65 -11.96
N VAL A 13 3.05 -1.25 -12.32
CA VAL A 13 3.77 -2.21 -11.49
C VAL A 13 5.21 -1.77 -11.28
N LEU A 14 5.74 -2.06 -10.10
CA LEU A 14 7.15 -1.87 -9.80
C LEU A 14 7.99 -2.89 -10.58
N MET A 15 9.07 -2.41 -11.19
CA MET A 15 10.00 -3.23 -11.95
C MET A 15 10.95 -4.01 -11.02
N ASP A 16 11.38 -5.18 -11.48
CA ASP A 16 12.45 -5.94 -10.83
C ASP A 16 13.78 -5.18 -10.81
N GLY A 17 14.63 -5.48 -9.82
CA GLY A 17 15.99 -4.94 -9.72
C GLY A 17 16.07 -3.48 -9.24
N VAL A 18 14.94 -2.89 -8.81
CA VAL A 18 14.93 -1.60 -8.12
C VAL A 18 15.66 -1.72 -6.78
N ARG A 19 16.45 -0.71 -6.42
CA ARG A 19 17.22 -0.72 -5.17
C ARG A 19 16.24 -0.78 -3.98
N PRO A 20 16.52 -1.57 -2.92
CA PRO A 20 15.59 -1.72 -1.79
C PRO A 20 15.14 -0.39 -1.16
N ALA A 21 16.05 0.57 -1.01
CA ALA A 21 15.72 1.89 -0.47
C ALA A 21 14.77 2.69 -1.38
N ASP A 22 14.84 2.49 -2.71
CA ASP A 22 13.92 3.13 -3.66
C ASP A 22 12.57 2.41 -3.67
N VAL A 23 12.53 1.08 -3.50
CA VAL A 23 11.28 0.31 -3.37
C VAL A 23 10.42 0.87 -2.24
N VAL A 24 11.01 1.06 -1.06
CA VAL A 24 10.34 1.65 0.12
C VAL A 24 9.75 3.02 -0.19
N ARG A 25 10.53 3.88 -0.86
CA ARG A 25 10.08 5.22 -1.25
C ARG A 25 8.94 5.16 -2.26
N VAL A 26 9.02 4.27 -3.26
CA VAL A 26 7.97 4.13 -4.27
C VAL A 26 6.64 3.70 -3.63
N HIS A 27 6.66 2.74 -2.72
CA HIS A 27 5.46 2.32 -1.97
C HIS A 27 4.83 3.47 -1.20
N ARG A 28 5.64 4.19 -0.41
CA ARG A 28 5.17 5.32 0.41
C ARG A 28 4.57 6.43 -0.45
N GLU A 29 5.24 6.81 -1.54
CA GLU A 29 4.75 7.84 -2.45
C GLU A 29 3.49 7.38 -3.21
N ALA A 30 3.39 6.10 -3.58
CA ALA A 30 2.20 5.52 -4.19
C ALA A 30 0.99 5.58 -3.25
N LEU A 31 1.15 5.12 -2.01
CA LEU A 31 0.10 5.24 -0.98
C LEU A 31 -0.29 6.70 -0.75
N HIS A 32 0.69 7.60 -0.69
CA HIS A 32 0.43 9.03 -0.47
C HIS A 32 -0.47 9.62 -1.57
N VAL A 33 -0.20 9.35 -2.85
CA VAL A 33 -1.04 9.87 -3.95
C VAL A 33 -2.40 9.17 -4.06
N LEU A 34 -2.50 7.93 -3.58
CA LEU A 34 -3.74 7.14 -3.61
C LEU A 34 -4.63 7.38 -2.39
N ARG A 35 -4.09 7.94 -1.30
CA ARG A 35 -4.77 8.07 0.00
C ARG A 35 -6.20 8.60 -0.11
N SER A 36 -6.42 9.65 -0.89
CA SER A 36 -7.75 10.28 -1.04
C SER A 36 -8.77 9.42 -1.81
N SER A 37 -8.30 8.41 -2.53
CA SER A 37 -9.13 7.48 -3.32
C SER A 37 -9.42 6.18 -2.60
N ILE A 38 -8.69 5.85 -1.52
CA ILE A 38 -8.87 4.62 -0.77
C ILE A 38 -9.99 4.80 0.26
N ASP A 39 -10.97 3.90 0.28
CA ASP A 39 -12.06 3.88 1.27
C ASP A 39 -11.90 2.76 2.30
N ALA A 40 -11.18 1.69 1.96
CA ALA A 40 -10.82 0.60 2.86
C ALA A 40 -9.39 0.15 2.56
N ALA A 41 -8.60 -0.08 3.61
CA ALA A 41 -7.27 -0.66 3.48
C ALA A 41 -7.07 -1.74 4.52
N HIS A 42 -6.24 -2.72 4.17
CA HIS A 42 -5.84 -3.77 5.10
C HIS A 42 -4.38 -4.13 4.93
N ILE A 43 -3.79 -4.66 5.99
CA ILE A 43 -2.41 -5.11 6.00
C ILE A 43 -2.24 -6.37 6.82
N ASP A 44 -1.35 -7.23 6.37
CA ASP A 44 -0.83 -8.35 7.16
C ASP A 44 0.39 -7.87 7.94
N ALA A 45 0.41 -8.07 9.26
CA ALA A 45 1.59 -7.92 10.11
C ALA A 45 2.51 -9.15 10.01
N TYR A 46 2.72 -9.64 8.79
CA TYR A 46 3.64 -10.73 8.46
C TYR A 46 4.61 -10.28 7.37
N SER A 47 5.88 -10.68 7.50
CA SER A 47 6.93 -10.43 6.52
C SER A 47 7.66 -11.74 6.22
N GLY A 48 8.19 -11.90 5.01
CA GLY A 48 9.12 -12.97 4.69
C GLY A 48 10.52 -12.75 5.29
N ASP A 49 10.81 -11.52 5.73
CA ASP A 49 12.08 -11.10 6.32
C ASP A 49 11.89 -10.49 7.72
N PHE A 50 12.99 -10.07 8.35
CA PHE A 50 12.94 -9.31 9.59
C PHE A 50 12.43 -7.90 9.35
N TRP A 51 11.50 -7.44 10.20
CA TRP A 51 11.09 -6.03 10.23
C TRP A 51 12.29 -5.12 10.54
N PRO A 52 12.55 -4.09 9.72
CA PRO A 52 13.56 -3.09 10.03
C PRO A 52 13.26 -2.37 11.35
N PRO A 53 14.29 -2.00 12.14
CA PRO A 53 14.09 -1.31 13.41
C PRO A 53 13.22 -0.05 13.32
N GLU A 54 13.32 0.68 12.21
CA GLU A 54 12.59 1.91 11.97
C GLU A 54 11.07 1.74 11.80
N VAL A 55 10.57 0.52 11.59
CA VAL A 55 9.12 0.25 11.42
C VAL A 55 8.52 -0.57 12.56
N LEU A 56 9.31 -0.89 13.60
CA LEU A 56 8.84 -1.72 14.72
C LEU A 56 7.68 -1.08 15.48
N ASP A 57 7.70 0.24 15.68
CA ASP A 57 6.61 0.96 16.34
C ASP A 57 5.31 0.84 15.53
N SER A 58 5.39 0.97 14.20
CA SER A 58 4.26 0.79 13.28
C SER A 58 3.75 -0.65 13.28
N TYR A 59 4.64 -1.65 13.36
CA TYR A 59 4.28 -3.06 13.50
C TYR A 59 3.53 -3.33 14.82
N GLU A 60 4.04 -2.84 15.95
CA GLU A 60 3.37 -2.98 17.25
C GLU A 60 2.02 -2.26 17.29
N ARG A 61 1.93 -1.10 16.60
CA ARG A 61 0.68 -0.36 16.44
C ARG A 61 -0.32 -1.15 15.62
N ALA A 62 0.07 -1.78 14.51
CA ALA A 62 -0.81 -2.63 13.70
C ALA A 62 -1.44 -3.75 14.56
N LEU A 63 -0.61 -4.48 15.32
CA LEU A 63 -1.11 -5.53 16.23
C LEU A 63 -2.03 -4.98 17.33
N SER A 64 -1.80 -3.74 17.77
CA SER A 64 -2.66 -3.07 18.74
C SER A 64 -4.02 -2.71 18.14
N LEU A 65 -4.06 -2.21 16.90
CA LEU A 65 -5.31 -1.95 16.18
C LEU A 65 -6.14 -3.24 16.04
N ALA A 66 -5.51 -4.35 15.66
CA ALA A 66 -6.20 -5.64 15.57
C ALA A 66 -6.85 -6.07 16.90
N ARG A 67 -6.17 -5.82 18.03
CA ARG A 67 -6.71 -6.07 19.39
C ARG A 67 -7.84 -5.11 19.75
N GLU A 68 -7.72 -3.83 19.40
CA GLU A 68 -8.77 -2.83 19.61
C GLU A 68 -10.06 -3.20 18.86
N GLU A 69 -9.97 -3.67 17.62
CA GLU A 69 -11.14 -4.11 16.83
C GLU A 69 -11.82 -5.35 17.43
N VAL A 70 -11.06 -6.23 18.06
CA VAL A 70 -11.61 -7.35 18.85
C VAL A 70 -12.38 -6.85 20.07
N VAL A 71 -11.87 -5.83 20.76
CA VAL A 71 -12.55 -5.22 21.91
C VAL A 71 -13.82 -4.49 21.48
N ARG A 72 -13.79 -3.81 20.32
CA ARG A 72 -14.95 -3.13 19.72
C ARG A 72 -15.99 -4.10 19.16
N GLY A 73 -15.64 -5.37 18.95
CA GLY A 73 -16.53 -6.40 18.43
C GLY A 73 -16.62 -6.45 16.90
N ASN A 74 -15.80 -5.65 16.20
CA ASN A 74 -15.71 -5.63 14.75
C ASN A 74 -14.84 -6.80 14.21
N ARG A 75 -13.99 -7.35 15.07
CA ARG A 75 -13.12 -8.50 14.74
C ARG A 75 -13.35 -9.66 15.71
N SER A 76 -13.34 -10.89 15.18
CA SER A 76 -13.45 -12.10 16.01
C SER A 76 -12.18 -12.34 16.82
N ARG A 77 -12.32 -12.75 18.09
CA ARG A 77 -11.21 -13.22 18.94
C ARG A 77 -10.47 -14.44 18.38
N ARG A 78 -11.11 -15.18 17.46
CA ARG A 78 -10.51 -16.36 16.81
C ARG A 78 -9.80 -16.00 15.50
N SER A 79 -9.95 -14.78 15.00
CA SER A 79 -9.20 -14.32 13.85
C SER A 79 -7.71 -14.32 14.18
N ASP A 80 -6.89 -14.61 13.18
CA ASP A 80 -5.45 -14.45 13.28
C ASP A 80 -5.12 -12.99 13.69
N PRO A 81 -4.25 -12.77 14.69
CA PRO A 81 -3.97 -11.42 15.19
C PRO A 81 -3.15 -10.56 14.22
N GLY A 82 -2.43 -11.17 13.28
CA GLY A 82 -1.56 -10.50 12.33
C GLY A 82 -2.15 -10.36 10.92
N MET A 83 -3.12 -11.18 10.50
CA MET A 83 -3.63 -11.12 9.12
C MET A 83 -4.81 -10.15 8.93
N GLY A 84 -4.86 -9.42 7.82
CA GLY A 84 -6.00 -8.61 7.39
C GLY A 84 -6.42 -7.60 8.46
N ILE A 85 -5.47 -6.82 8.97
CA ILE A 85 -5.70 -5.76 9.93
C ILE A 85 -6.28 -4.56 9.19
N ASP A 86 -7.49 -4.14 9.55
CA ASP A 86 -8.13 -2.98 8.95
C ASP A 86 -7.41 -1.68 9.32
N ILE A 87 -7.22 -0.81 8.33
CA ILE A 87 -6.59 0.50 8.46
C ILE A 87 -7.57 1.57 8.00
N ASP A 88 -7.86 2.53 8.89
CA ASP A 88 -8.54 3.77 8.49
C ASP A 88 -7.52 4.74 7.87
N VAL A 89 -7.50 4.82 6.54
CA VAL A 89 -6.59 5.72 5.81
C VAL A 89 -6.89 7.21 6.04
N ARG A 90 -8.03 7.57 6.63
CA ARG A 90 -8.35 8.96 6.99
C ARG A 90 -7.71 9.37 8.32
N ASP A 91 -7.39 8.42 9.18
CA ASP A 91 -6.59 8.66 10.37
C ASP A 91 -5.11 8.71 9.99
N ASP A 92 -4.42 9.82 10.31
CA ASP A 92 -3.02 10.01 9.94
C ASP A 92 -2.10 8.96 10.56
N GLY A 93 -2.36 8.54 11.80
CA GLY A 93 -1.53 7.56 12.50
C GLY A 93 -1.73 6.14 11.97
N GLN A 94 -2.96 5.75 11.62
CA GLN A 94 -3.20 4.46 10.97
C GLN A 94 -2.69 4.44 9.53
N PHE A 95 -2.80 5.55 8.80
CA PHE A 95 -2.20 5.66 7.47
C PHE A 95 -0.67 5.56 7.52
N GLU A 96 -0.02 6.14 8.53
CA GLU A 96 1.43 5.99 8.75
C GLU A 96 1.81 4.52 8.94
N VAL A 97 1.05 3.75 9.73
CA VAL A 97 1.25 2.29 9.89
C VAL A 97 1.23 1.57 8.55
N LEU A 98 0.24 1.83 7.70
CA LEU A 98 0.16 1.23 6.37
C LEU A 98 1.35 1.64 5.50
N SER A 99 1.69 2.92 5.49
CA SER A 99 2.80 3.49 4.72
C SER A 99 4.16 2.93 5.13
N ASP A 100 4.36 2.65 6.41
CA ASP A 100 5.60 2.09 6.93
C ASP A 100 5.75 0.60 6.65
N LEU A 101 4.67 -0.16 6.78
CA LEU A 101 4.73 -1.62 6.73
C LEU A 101 4.49 -2.21 5.34
N ALA A 102 3.74 -1.51 4.46
CA ALA A 102 3.48 -1.98 3.09
C ALA A 102 4.74 -2.41 2.30
N PRO A 103 5.90 -1.75 2.41
CA PRO A 103 7.12 -2.16 1.71
C PRO A 103 7.80 -3.43 2.25
N TYR A 104 7.30 -4.01 3.34
CA TYR A 104 7.95 -5.14 4.01
C TYR A 104 6.98 -6.29 4.30
N THR A 105 5.67 -6.06 4.21
CA THR A 105 4.65 -7.08 4.44
C THR A 105 4.51 -8.05 3.28
N ILE A 106 4.07 -9.28 3.58
CA ILE A 106 3.64 -10.24 2.58
C ILE A 106 2.37 -9.81 1.84
N ASN A 107 1.54 -8.94 2.45
CA ASN A 107 0.30 -8.45 1.85
C ASN A 107 -0.16 -7.12 2.47
N ALA A 108 -0.39 -6.11 1.64
CA ALA A 108 -1.15 -4.91 1.96
C ALA A 108 -1.98 -4.48 0.76
N GLU A 109 -3.21 -4.06 1.02
CA GLU A 109 -4.14 -3.69 -0.04
C GLU A 109 -4.89 -2.40 0.30
N GLY A 110 -5.17 -1.62 -0.74
CA GLY A 110 -6.05 -0.45 -0.69
C GLY A 110 -7.15 -0.59 -1.72
N TRP A 111 -8.38 -0.31 -1.30
CA TRP A 111 -9.60 -0.51 -2.06
C TRP A 111 -10.35 0.81 -2.25
N ARG A 112 -11.08 0.90 -3.35
CA ARG A 112 -12.01 1.98 -3.70
C ARG A 112 -13.29 1.37 -4.24
N ASP A 113 -14.43 1.58 -3.59
CA ASP A 113 -15.74 1.08 -3.99
C ASP A 113 -15.73 -0.44 -4.27
N GLY A 114 -15.00 -1.19 -3.44
CA GLY A 114 -14.85 -2.64 -3.59
C GLY A 114 -13.93 -3.09 -4.73
N ARG A 115 -13.16 -2.18 -5.35
CA ARG A 115 -12.11 -2.48 -6.33
C ARG A 115 -10.72 -2.23 -5.74
N LEU A 116 -9.80 -3.17 -5.94
CA LEU A 116 -8.40 -3.02 -5.57
C LEU A 116 -7.75 -1.89 -6.37
N VAL A 117 -7.06 -0.97 -5.70
CA VAL A 117 -6.31 0.15 -6.32
C VAL A 117 -4.86 0.24 -5.87
N PHE A 118 -4.51 -0.48 -4.80
CA PHE A 118 -3.16 -0.63 -4.31
C PHE A 118 -2.98 -2.07 -3.84
N SER A 119 -1.87 -2.70 -4.20
CA SER A 119 -1.47 -4.01 -3.70
C SER A 119 0.05 -4.06 -3.56
N ALA A 120 0.52 -4.32 -2.35
CA ALA A 120 1.89 -4.67 -2.06
C ALA A 120 1.95 -6.11 -1.56
N SER A 121 2.86 -6.91 -2.10
CA SER A 121 3.02 -8.32 -1.73
C SER A 121 4.47 -8.76 -1.82
N ASP A 122 4.73 -10.03 -1.52
CA ASP A 122 6.07 -10.66 -1.61
C ASP A 122 7.12 -9.89 -0.77
N SER A 123 6.78 -9.64 0.49
CA SER A 123 7.56 -8.82 1.43
C SER A 123 7.81 -7.40 0.89
N GLY A 124 6.82 -6.84 0.19
CA GLY A 124 6.81 -5.52 -0.43
C GLY A 124 7.79 -5.33 -1.59
N THR A 125 8.31 -6.41 -2.18
CA THR A 125 9.09 -6.33 -3.42
C THR A 125 8.22 -6.23 -4.66
N ALA A 126 6.95 -6.67 -4.55
CA ALA A 126 5.94 -6.50 -5.57
C ALA A 126 4.99 -5.35 -5.19
N LEU A 127 4.78 -4.44 -6.15
CA LEU A 127 3.79 -3.36 -6.04
C LEU A 127 2.97 -3.30 -7.32
N TRP A 128 1.66 -3.29 -7.17
CA TRP A 128 0.69 -2.96 -8.20
C TRP A 128 -0.19 -1.80 -7.72
N ILE A 129 -0.43 -0.84 -8.62
CA ILE A 129 -1.32 0.28 -8.34
C ILE A 129 -2.18 0.62 -9.56
N GLU A 130 -3.37 1.13 -9.28
CA GLU A 130 -4.22 1.76 -10.27
C GLU A 130 -4.28 3.27 -10.03
N VAL A 131 -3.90 4.04 -11.03
CA VAL A 131 -3.81 5.51 -10.94
C VAL A 131 -4.61 6.19 -12.04
N THR A 132 -5.21 7.33 -11.70
CA THR A 132 -5.65 8.33 -12.67
C THR A 132 -4.45 9.03 -13.32
N GLN A 133 -4.67 9.80 -14.38
CA GLN A 133 -3.61 10.57 -15.02
C GLN A 133 -3.02 11.62 -14.07
N GLU A 134 -3.85 12.24 -13.24
CA GLU A 134 -3.44 13.23 -12.24
C GLU A 134 -2.59 12.58 -11.13
N GLN A 135 -2.99 11.40 -10.66
CA GLN A 135 -2.22 10.63 -9.67
C GLN A 135 -0.89 10.13 -10.23
N GLU A 136 -0.87 9.64 -11.48
CA GLU A 136 0.37 9.24 -12.17
C GLU A 136 1.34 10.43 -12.26
N ALA A 137 0.86 11.59 -12.69
CA ALA A 137 1.70 12.80 -12.78
C ALA A 137 2.23 13.24 -11.41
N ALA A 138 1.39 13.21 -10.37
CA ALA A 138 1.79 13.53 -9.00
C ALA A 138 2.84 12.55 -8.47
N LEU A 139 2.65 11.25 -8.70
CA LEU A 139 3.60 10.20 -8.30
C LEU A 139 4.94 10.40 -8.98
N LEU A 140 4.96 10.55 -10.31
CA LEU A 140 6.20 10.74 -11.06
C LEU A 140 6.94 12.03 -10.65
N SER A 141 6.20 13.10 -10.34
CA SER A 141 6.79 14.34 -9.83
C SER A 141 7.48 14.11 -8.47
N ARG A 142 6.81 13.42 -7.54
CA ARG A 142 7.35 13.08 -6.22
C ARG A 142 8.58 12.18 -6.30
N LEU A 143 8.54 11.14 -7.15
CA LEU A 143 9.70 10.28 -7.40
C LEU A 143 10.89 11.06 -7.99
N GLY A 144 10.62 11.99 -8.91
CA GLY A 144 11.64 12.87 -9.48
C GLY A 144 12.34 13.74 -8.44
N LEU A 145 11.61 14.27 -7.45
CA LEU A 145 12.18 15.03 -6.33
C LEU A 145 13.09 14.17 -5.44
N LEU A 146 12.86 12.86 -5.39
CA LEU A 146 13.67 11.88 -4.67
C LEU A 146 14.86 11.34 -5.50
N GLY A 147 15.00 11.79 -6.75
CA GLY A 147 16.01 11.29 -7.69
C GLY A 147 15.73 9.88 -8.20
N ILE A 148 14.50 9.38 -8.05
CA ILE A 148 14.08 8.05 -8.49
C ILE A 148 13.60 8.16 -9.95
N PRO A 149 14.18 7.40 -10.90
CA PRO A 149 13.79 7.47 -12.30
C PRO A 149 12.38 6.91 -12.51
N SER A 150 11.62 7.49 -13.44
CA SER A 150 10.26 7.02 -13.76
C SER A 150 10.19 5.57 -14.23
N GLY A 151 11.28 5.05 -14.80
CA GLY A 151 11.38 3.66 -15.28
C GLY A 151 11.34 2.59 -14.19
N VAL A 152 11.26 2.95 -12.90
CA VAL A 152 10.99 1.99 -11.82
C VAL A 152 9.54 1.50 -11.83
N LEU A 153 8.62 2.25 -12.44
CA LEU A 153 7.23 1.83 -12.65
C LEU A 153 6.99 1.61 -14.14
N THR A 154 6.38 0.48 -14.48
CA THR A 154 5.95 0.20 -15.85
C THR A 154 4.45 0.02 -15.92
N VAL A 155 3.87 0.30 -17.09
CA VAL A 155 2.46 0.05 -17.35
C VAL A 155 2.25 -1.45 -17.49
N LEU A 156 1.32 -2.01 -16.70
CA LEU A 156 0.87 -3.37 -16.92
C LEU A 156 0.07 -3.39 -18.23
N ALA A 157 0.63 -4.03 -19.26
CA ALA A 157 -0.06 -4.17 -20.53
C ALA A 157 -1.35 -4.96 -20.29
N SER A 158 -2.50 -4.35 -20.56
CA SER A 158 -3.77 -5.06 -20.49
C SER A 158 -3.68 -6.27 -21.43
N GLY A 159 -3.67 -7.47 -20.85
CA GLY A 159 -3.74 -8.71 -21.61
C GLY A 159 -4.94 -8.63 -22.56
N ARG A 160 -4.69 -8.93 -23.83
CA ARG A 160 -5.75 -9.12 -24.83
C ARG A 160 -6.54 -10.37 -24.52
#